data_AF-A0A7Y4VKM8-F1
#
_entry.id   AF-A0A7Y4VKM8-F1
#
_cell.length_a   1.000
_cell.length_b   1.000
_cell.length_c   1.000
_cell.angle_alpha   90.00
_cell.angle_beta   90.00
_cell.angle_gamma   90.00
#
_symmetry.space_group_name_H-M   'P 1'
#
loop_
_entity.id
_entity.type
_entity.pdbx_description
1 polymer ?
#
loop_
_entity_poly.entity_id
_entity_poly.type
_entity_poly.pdbx_seq_one_letter_code
_entity_poly.pdbx_strand_id
1 'polypeptide(L)'
;MPSKQNGFSLKRVLLPGIILQSVLIGGGYATGREIVEYGGKFGAGGWISGLAIFVGFSFISILSIEACRQWNVYDYKSLLKKMIGRGWIIYEIVYLMLAILIIAVMAAAAGEILYETVGFNKWIGVLLIVSLVGLLNYKGDEVIAKLETIGTIALFAAYILFAVLVFSTRGDSILAVFSRWDTSYLPEAPSIGLLIWTGVLYVGYNLAVYPASFFTYSGIKTKRESIIAGIISGLLMTIPWFLTYFAILAYYPDKNVLAGTVPWLTMLAPFHPIMIVIFGIVVGWTLVETATGMIHAFIHRIEKEVTARSGQPMKKMSKAYISIAALAASLLLAQVGIIDLVSKGYEIMAYAMIAVYGIPLLFFSRKLLAKG
;
A
#
# COMPACT_ATOMS: atom_id res chain seq x y z
N MET A 1 23.77 -6.54 35.81
CA MET A 1 23.99 -5.35 34.97
C MET A 1 23.92 -5.79 33.51
N PRO A 2 22.92 -5.39 32.72
CA PRO A 2 22.94 -5.63 31.27
C PRO A 2 23.85 -4.59 30.61
N SER A 3 24.87 -5.09 29.90
CA SER A 3 25.85 -4.33 29.15
C SER A 3 25.20 -3.39 28.12
N LYS A 4 25.68 -2.14 28.08
CA LYS A 4 25.38 -1.12 27.06
C LYS A 4 25.54 -1.68 25.64
N GLN A 5 24.45 -2.03 24.96
CA GLN A 5 24.42 -2.09 23.48
C GLN A 5 23.87 -0.77 22.92
N ASN A 6 24.51 0.35 23.27
CA ASN A 6 24.24 1.67 22.69
C ASN A 6 24.91 1.86 21.30
N GLY A 7 25.45 0.80 20.71
CA GLY A 7 25.97 0.81 19.35
C GLY A 7 24.86 0.89 18.31
N PHE A 8 25.13 1.61 17.22
CA PHE A 8 24.31 1.61 16.02
C PHE A 8 24.11 0.17 15.52
N SER A 9 22.88 -0.20 15.17
CA SER A 9 22.57 -1.53 14.65
C SER A 9 21.83 -1.43 13.33
N LEU A 10 22.45 -1.96 12.27
CA LEU A 10 21.87 -1.98 10.93
C LEU A 10 20.51 -2.70 10.92
N LYS A 11 20.38 -3.81 11.65
CA LYS A 11 19.11 -4.55 11.80
C LYS A 11 18.00 -3.67 12.37
N ARG A 12 18.30 -2.81 13.35
CA ARG A 12 17.29 -1.93 13.98
C ARG A 12 16.78 -0.87 13.01
N VAL A 13 17.64 -0.32 12.16
CA VAL A 13 17.25 0.74 11.21
C VAL A 13 16.65 0.20 9.91
N LEU A 14 16.95 -1.04 9.51
CA LEU A 14 16.36 -1.68 8.33
C LEU A 14 14.94 -2.21 8.59
N LEU A 15 14.71 -2.77 9.77
CA LEU A 15 13.47 -3.49 10.07
C LEU A 15 12.19 -2.65 9.86
N PRO A 16 12.11 -1.37 10.29
CA PRO A 16 10.96 -0.51 9.99
C PRO A 16 10.62 -0.46 8.51
N GLY A 17 11.62 -0.23 7.66
CA GLY A 17 11.44 -0.09 6.22
C GLY A 17 11.02 -1.39 5.53
N ILE A 18 11.56 -2.54 5.97
CA ILE A 18 11.17 -3.85 5.46
C ILE A 18 9.69 -4.12 5.73
N ILE A 19 9.22 -3.87 6.96
CA ILE A 19 7.81 -4.07 7.30
C ILE A 19 6.91 -3.09 6.55
N LEU A 20 7.29 -1.81 6.50
CA LEU A 20 6.52 -0.79 5.77
C LEU A 20 6.41 -1.11 4.28
N GLN A 21 7.51 -1.51 3.63
CA GLN A 21 7.50 -1.93 2.22
C GLN A 21 6.61 -3.15 2.01
N SER A 22 6.70 -4.17 2.87
CA SER A 22 5.90 -5.40 2.74
C SER A 22 4.41 -5.12 2.82
N VAL A 23 3.98 -4.21 3.70
CA VAL A 23 2.56 -3.86 3.86
C VAL A 23 2.09 -2.89 2.77
N LEU A 24 2.98 -2.04 2.26
CA LEU A 24 2.71 -1.10 1.18
C LEU A 24 2.43 -1.82 -0.15
N ILE A 25 3.23 -2.85 -0.47
CA ILE A 25 3.10 -3.60 -1.72
C ILE A 25 1.98 -4.63 -1.55
N GLY A 26 0.75 -4.13 -1.49
CA GLY A 26 -0.48 -4.92 -1.45
C GLY A 26 -1.10 -5.08 -2.84
N GLY A 27 -2.34 -5.56 -2.86
CA GLY A 27 -2.99 -5.94 -4.10
C GLY A 27 -3.31 -4.78 -5.06
N GLY A 28 -3.46 -3.54 -4.58
CA GLY A 28 -3.70 -2.36 -5.45
C GLY A 28 -2.46 -2.04 -6.28
N TYR A 29 -1.31 -2.00 -5.62
CA TYR A 29 0.01 -2.01 -6.24
C TYR A 29 0.18 -3.21 -7.19
N ALA A 30 -0.28 -4.40 -6.76
CA ALA A 30 -0.20 -5.65 -7.51
C ALA A 30 -0.83 -5.57 -8.91
N THR A 31 -1.81 -4.70 -9.14
CA THR A 31 -2.45 -4.50 -10.47
C THR A 31 -1.72 -3.53 -11.38
N GLY A 32 -0.96 -2.59 -10.80
CA GLY A 32 -0.30 -1.49 -11.52
C GLY A 32 -1.15 -0.25 -11.74
N ARG A 33 -2.46 -0.34 -11.43
CA ARG A 33 -3.39 0.77 -11.59
C ARG A 33 -3.00 1.99 -10.74
N GLU A 34 -2.49 1.75 -9.53
CA GLU A 34 -1.98 2.80 -8.64
C GLU A 34 -0.76 3.51 -9.24
N ILE A 35 0.17 2.77 -9.86
CA ILE A 35 1.39 3.37 -10.41
C ILE A 35 1.06 4.24 -11.61
N VAL A 36 0.11 3.83 -12.44
CA VAL A 36 -0.39 4.68 -13.52
C VAL A 36 -1.06 5.94 -12.95
N GLU A 37 -1.92 5.79 -11.95
CA GLU A 37 -2.68 6.91 -11.37
C GLU A 37 -1.78 7.96 -10.71
N TYR A 38 -0.76 7.51 -9.98
CA TYR A 38 0.08 8.38 -9.17
C TYR A 38 1.44 8.73 -9.81
N GLY A 39 1.66 8.38 -11.08
CA GLY A 39 2.88 8.74 -11.81
C GLY A 39 2.84 8.44 -13.30
N GLY A 40 2.48 7.21 -13.68
CA GLY A 40 2.60 6.73 -15.06
C GLY A 40 1.81 7.53 -16.09
N LYS A 41 0.61 8.02 -15.74
CA LYS A 41 -0.21 8.87 -16.64
C LYS A 41 0.48 10.18 -17.04
N PHE A 42 1.45 10.64 -16.24
CA PHE A 42 2.20 11.87 -16.48
C PHE A 42 3.43 11.69 -17.37
N GLY A 43 3.68 10.49 -17.90
CA GLY A 43 4.84 10.22 -18.76
C GLY A 43 6.14 10.62 -18.09
N ALA A 44 7.02 11.31 -18.80
CA ALA A 44 8.29 11.79 -18.29
C ALA A 44 8.17 12.61 -17.00
N GLY A 45 7.06 13.33 -16.78
CA GLY A 45 6.84 14.17 -15.59
C GLY A 45 6.58 13.39 -14.30
N GLY A 46 6.16 12.12 -14.39
CA GLY A 46 5.79 11.31 -13.21
C GLY A 46 6.94 11.07 -12.22
N TRP A 47 8.20 11.22 -12.64
CA TRP A 47 9.36 11.11 -11.75
C TRP A 47 9.34 12.15 -10.62
N ILE A 48 8.76 13.33 -10.85
CA ILE A 48 8.58 14.37 -9.82
C ILE A 48 7.62 13.87 -8.74
N SER A 49 6.53 13.20 -9.13
CA SER A 49 5.63 12.53 -8.19
C SER A 49 6.39 11.45 -7.41
N GLY A 50 7.23 10.65 -8.06
CA GLY A 50 8.10 9.67 -7.41
C GLY A 50 9.06 10.28 -6.37
N LEU A 51 9.65 11.44 -6.66
CA LEU A 51 10.49 12.16 -5.69
C LEU A 51 9.67 12.69 -4.51
N ALA A 52 8.48 13.24 -4.78
CA ALA A 52 7.57 13.68 -3.72
C ALA A 52 7.13 12.50 -2.82
N ILE A 53 6.91 11.32 -3.41
CA ILE A 53 6.62 10.07 -2.68
C ILE A 53 7.80 9.68 -1.78
N PHE A 54 9.03 9.66 -2.32
CA PHE A 54 10.23 9.37 -1.55
C PHE A 54 10.43 10.32 -0.36
N VAL A 55 10.34 11.62 -0.60
CA VAL A 55 10.48 12.64 0.43
C VAL A 55 9.36 12.50 1.47
N GLY A 56 8.11 12.34 1.03
CA GLY A 56 6.95 12.20 1.90
C GLY A 56 7.04 10.96 2.80
N PHE A 57 7.29 9.78 2.25
CA PHE A 57 7.47 8.56 3.04
C PHE A 57 8.66 8.63 3.98
N SER A 58 9.80 9.15 3.52
CA SER A 58 10.96 9.33 4.39
C SER A 58 10.62 10.25 5.56
N PHE A 59 10.02 11.41 5.27
CA PHE A 59 9.73 12.42 6.28
C PHE A 59 8.71 11.93 7.31
N ILE A 60 7.60 11.35 6.87
CA ILE A 60 6.60 10.78 7.78
C ILE A 60 7.21 9.63 8.60
N SER A 61 8.03 8.76 8.01
CA SER A 61 8.73 7.70 8.75
C SER A 61 9.64 8.25 9.83
N ILE A 62 10.45 9.26 9.52
CA ILE A 62 11.32 9.92 10.51
C ILE A 62 10.47 10.45 11.67
N LEU A 63 9.41 11.20 11.36
CA LEU A 63 8.57 11.81 12.38
C LEU A 63 7.82 10.77 13.23
N SER A 64 7.28 9.72 12.63
CA SER A 64 6.56 8.67 13.34
C SER A 64 7.48 7.87 14.25
N ILE A 65 8.67 7.48 13.78
CA ILE A 65 9.67 6.78 14.58
C ILE A 65 10.12 7.66 15.75
N GLU A 66 10.42 8.93 15.47
CA GLU A 66 10.91 9.87 16.47
C GLU A 66 9.84 10.21 17.52
N ALA A 67 8.58 10.35 17.12
CA ALA A 67 7.45 10.52 18.03
C ALA A 67 7.29 9.30 18.96
N CYS A 68 7.34 8.10 18.41
CA CYS A 68 7.26 6.86 19.18
C CYS A 68 8.43 6.76 20.17
N ARG A 69 9.65 7.08 19.74
CA ARG A 69 10.86 7.08 20.57
C ARG A 69 10.81 8.09 21.72
N GLN A 70 10.47 9.35 21.43
CA GLN A 70 10.45 10.40 22.45
C GLN A 70 9.31 10.24 23.45
N TRP A 71 8.16 9.74 23.01
CA TRP A 71 6.99 9.58 23.88
C TRP A 71 6.84 8.19 24.46
N ASN A 72 7.73 7.26 24.09
CA ASN A 72 7.76 5.87 24.56
C ASN A 72 6.41 5.17 24.31
N VAL A 73 5.88 5.36 23.10
CA VAL A 73 4.61 4.77 22.63
C VAL A 73 4.87 3.99 21.35
N TYR A 74 4.45 2.73 21.29
CA TYR A 74 4.75 1.82 20.16
C TYR A 74 3.50 1.13 19.62
N ASP A 75 2.34 1.74 19.84
CA ASP A 75 1.07 1.36 19.25
C ASP A 75 0.35 2.60 18.73
N TYR A 76 -0.43 2.43 17.66
CA TYR A 76 -1.07 3.54 16.96
C TYR A 76 -2.04 4.32 17.86
N LYS A 77 -2.77 3.64 18.75
CA LYS A 77 -3.77 4.26 19.61
C LYS A 77 -3.11 5.17 20.64
N SER A 78 -2.02 4.73 21.27
CA SER A 78 -1.25 5.56 22.21
C SER A 78 -0.60 6.75 21.52
N LEU A 79 -0.03 6.56 20.32
CA LEU A 79 0.54 7.66 19.53
C LEU A 79 -0.53 8.69 19.16
N LEU A 80 -1.66 8.26 18.62
CA LEU A 80 -2.76 9.16 18.23
C LEU A 80 -3.36 9.86 19.45
N LYS A 81 -3.49 9.19 20.60
CA LYS A 81 -3.91 9.86 21.84
C LYS A 81 -2.94 10.96 22.26
N LYS A 82 -1.64 10.81 22.03
CA LYS A 82 -0.64 11.87 22.28
C LYS A 82 -0.76 13.02 21.27
N MET A 83 -1.08 12.73 20.01
CA MET A 83 -1.16 13.72 18.94
C MET A 83 -2.47 14.51 18.92
N ILE A 84 -3.61 13.82 19.04
CA ILE A 84 -4.96 14.37 18.83
C ILE A 84 -5.96 14.01 19.94
N GLY A 85 -5.51 13.46 21.07
CA GLY A 85 -6.37 13.16 22.21
C GLY A 85 -7.49 12.19 21.86
N ARG A 86 -8.76 12.58 22.09
CA ARG A 86 -9.95 11.78 21.75
C ARG A 86 -10.18 11.63 20.24
N GLY A 87 -9.51 12.43 19.41
CA GLY A 87 -9.60 12.37 17.94
C GLY A 87 -9.14 11.04 17.32
N TRP A 88 -8.46 10.16 18.08
CA TRP A 88 -8.09 8.82 17.61
C TRP A 88 -9.28 7.98 17.14
N ILE A 89 -10.50 8.27 17.61
CA ILE A 89 -11.74 7.61 17.14
C ILE A 89 -12.01 7.94 15.68
N ILE A 90 -11.75 9.18 15.25
CA ILE A 90 -11.91 9.61 13.85
C ILE A 90 -10.92 8.83 12.98
N TYR A 91 -9.68 8.67 13.44
CA TYR A 91 -8.70 7.83 12.74
C TYR A 91 -9.20 6.40 12.55
N GLU A 92 -9.81 5.78 13.56
CA GLU A 92 -10.37 4.44 13.41
C GLU A 92 -11.45 4.41 12.32
N ILE A 93 -12.39 5.36 12.34
CA ILE A 93 -13.45 5.42 11.33
C ILE A 93 -12.85 5.56 9.92
N VAL A 94 -11.88 6.46 9.73
CA VAL A 94 -11.17 6.65 8.46
C VAL A 94 -10.42 5.38 8.04
N TYR A 95 -9.71 4.74 8.97
CA TYR A 95 -8.97 3.50 8.70
C TYR A 95 -9.90 2.36 8.29
N LEU A 96 -11.04 2.20 8.96
CA LEU A 96 -12.02 1.15 8.66
C LEU A 96 -12.71 1.41 7.29
N MET A 97 -13.01 2.67 6.96
CA MET A 97 -13.52 3.03 5.62
C MET A 97 -12.48 2.73 4.54
N LEU A 98 -11.22 3.09 4.76
CA LEU A 98 -10.11 2.78 3.84
C LEU A 98 -9.93 1.26 3.70
N ALA A 99 -10.08 0.49 4.77
CA ALA A 99 -10.01 -0.97 4.71
C ALA A 99 -11.09 -1.56 3.79
N ILE A 100 -12.35 -1.11 3.94
CA ILE A 100 -13.46 -1.52 3.08
C ILE A 100 -13.18 -1.14 1.62
N LEU A 101 -12.65 0.05 1.39
CA LEU A 101 -12.27 0.54 0.06
C LEU A 101 -11.17 -0.32 -0.58
N ILE A 102 -10.11 -0.63 0.16
CA ILE A 102 -9.02 -1.51 -0.31
C ILE A 102 -9.57 -2.89 -0.67
N ILE A 103 -10.40 -3.49 0.19
CA ILE A 103 -11.01 -4.80 -0.11
C ILE A 103 -11.89 -4.71 -1.37
N ALA A 104 -12.62 -3.60 -1.56
CA ALA A 104 -13.43 -3.37 -2.77
C ALA A 104 -12.57 -3.28 -4.04
N VAL A 105 -11.42 -2.57 -3.97
CA VAL A 105 -10.43 -2.51 -5.04
C VAL A 105 -9.89 -3.91 -5.35
N MET A 106 -9.57 -4.71 -4.33
CA MET A 106 -9.08 -6.09 -4.52
C MET A 106 -10.12 -6.98 -5.20
N ALA A 107 -11.38 -6.88 -4.78
CA ALA A 107 -12.47 -7.64 -5.37
C ALA A 107 -12.70 -7.24 -6.84
N ALA A 108 -12.73 -5.93 -7.14
CA ALA A 108 -12.86 -5.42 -8.50
C ALA A 108 -11.69 -5.88 -9.39
N ALA A 109 -10.45 -5.77 -8.88
CA ALA A 109 -9.25 -6.24 -9.56
C ALA A 109 -9.34 -7.73 -9.95
N ALA A 110 -9.76 -8.59 -9.02
CA ALA A 110 -9.86 -10.02 -9.30
C ALA A 110 -10.95 -10.35 -10.33
N GLY A 111 -12.06 -9.62 -10.30
CA GLY A 111 -13.08 -9.69 -11.34
C GLY A 111 -12.51 -9.37 -12.73
N GLU A 112 -11.72 -8.30 -12.82
CA GLU A 112 -11.05 -7.91 -14.08
C GLU A 112 -10.02 -8.95 -14.51
N ILE A 113 -9.19 -9.47 -13.61
CA ILE A 113 -8.18 -10.48 -13.95
C ILE A 113 -8.85 -11.73 -14.53
N LEU A 114 -9.90 -12.27 -13.92
CA LEU A 114 -10.58 -13.44 -14.49
C LEU A 114 -11.28 -13.13 -15.82
N TYR A 115 -11.83 -11.93 -15.96
CA TYR A 115 -12.43 -11.51 -17.22
C TYR A 115 -11.38 -11.41 -18.34
N GLU A 116 -10.25 -10.74 -18.10
CA GLU A 116 -9.19 -10.53 -19.10
C GLU A 116 -8.42 -11.83 -19.43
N THR A 117 -8.25 -12.73 -18.45
CA THR A 117 -7.43 -13.96 -18.65
C THR A 117 -8.21 -15.15 -19.18
N VAL A 118 -9.45 -15.36 -18.71
CA VAL A 118 -10.26 -16.55 -19.05
C VAL A 118 -11.64 -16.22 -19.64
N GLY A 119 -11.99 -14.94 -19.78
CA GLY A 119 -13.25 -14.51 -20.40
C GLY A 119 -14.48 -14.68 -19.50
N PHE A 120 -14.29 -14.97 -18.20
CA PHE A 120 -15.40 -15.14 -17.26
C PHE A 120 -16.06 -13.81 -16.88
N ASN A 121 -17.34 -13.86 -16.54
CA ASN A 121 -18.04 -12.68 -16.01
C ASN A 121 -17.33 -12.18 -14.74
N LYS A 122 -17.08 -10.86 -14.65
CA LYS A 122 -16.39 -10.20 -13.54
C LYS A 122 -16.93 -10.61 -12.16
N TRP A 123 -18.24 -10.84 -12.06
CA TRP A 123 -18.90 -11.31 -10.84
C TRP A 123 -18.37 -12.64 -10.30
N ILE A 124 -17.92 -13.53 -11.19
CA ILE A 124 -17.34 -14.82 -10.81
C ILE A 124 -16.02 -14.59 -10.06
N GLY A 125 -15.15 -13.71 -10.56
CA GLY A 125 -13.87 -13.40 -9.89
C GLY A 125 -14.04 -12.70 -8.56
N VAL A 126 -15.00 -11.78 -8.51
CA VAL A 126 -15.39 -11.10 -7.27
C VAL A 126 -15.90 -12.11 -6.22
N LEU A 127 -16.86 -12.98 -6.58
CA LEU A 127 -17.39 -14.00 -5.66
C LEU A 127 -16.33 -15.02 -5.23
N LEU A 128 -15.44 -15.41 -6.15
CA LEU A 128 -14.34 -16.32 -5.87
C LEU A 128 -13.41 -15.74 -4.80
N ILE A 129 -12.97 -14.48 -4.93
CA ILE A 129 -12.13 -13.84 -3.93
C ILE A 129 -12.85 -13.70 -2.60
N VAL A 130 -14.10 -13.23 -2.59
CA VAL A 130 -14.88 -13.10 -1.35
C VAL A 130 -14.97 -14.46 -0.62
N SER A 131 -15.20 -15.54 -1.37
CA SER A 131 -15.29 -16.90 -0.82
C SER A 131 -13.95 -17.40 -0.28
N LEU A 132 -12.85 -17.17 -1.03
CA LEU A 132 -11.50 -17.56 -0.62
C LEU A 132 -11.06 -16.80 0.63
N VAL A 133 -11.29 -15.50 0.68
CA VAL A 133 -11.00 -14.65 1.83
C VAL A 133 -11.82 -15.09 3.04
N GLY A 134 -13.11 -15.40 2.86
CA GLY A 134 -13.95 -15.94 3.94
C GLY A 134 -13.43 -17.28 4.47
N LEU A 135 -13.01 -18.19 3.58
CA LEU A 135 -12.46 -19.50 3.94
C LEU A 135 -11.12 -19.38 4.66
N LEU A 136 -10.22 -18.51 4.19
CA LEU A 136 -8.91 -18.30 4.82
C LEU A 136 -9.05 -17.69 6.21
N ASN A 137 -9.94 -16.70 6.38
CA ASN A 137 -10.26 -16.15 7.70
C ASN A 137 -10.81 -17.21 8.67
N TYR A 138 -11.48 -18.26 8.17
CA TYR A 138 -11.94 -19.38 9.01
C TYR A 138 -10.81 -20.32 9.45
N LYS A 139 -9.80 -20.56 8.59
CA LYS A 139 -8.70 -21.49 8.87
C LYS A 139 -7.68 -20.98 9.91
N GLY A 140 -7.68 -19.67 10.19
CA GLY A 140 -6.90 -19.07 11.27
C GLY A 140 -5.46 -18.66 10.90
N ASP A 141 -4.83 -17.95 11.84
CA ASP A 141 -3.63 -17.12 11.62
C ASP A 141 -2.41 -17.88 11.09
N GLU A 142 -2.22 -19.15 11.48
CA GLU A 142 -1.04 -19.94 11.07
C GLU A 142 -1.07 -20.31 9.58
N VAL A 143 -2.25 -20.58 9.04
CA VAL A 143 -2.42 -20.89 7.61
C VAL A 143 -2.23 -19.62 6.79
N ILE A 144 -2.79 -18.50 7.26
CA ILE A 144 -2.65 -17.18 6.63
C ILE A 144 -1.17 -16.79 6.56
N ALA A 145 -0.44 -16.86 7.67
CA ALA A 145 0.97 -16.45 7.73
C ALA A 145 1.90 -17.25 6.79
N LYS A 146 1.69 -18.58 6.67
CA LYS A 146 2.46 -19.41 5.73
C LYS A 146 2.19 -19.03 4.27
N LEU A 147 0.92 -18.79 3.96
CA LEU A 147 0.46 -18.44 2.62
C LEU A 147 0.90 -17.02 2.22
N GLU A 148 0.89 -16.06 3.16
CA GLU A 148 1.43 -14.71 3.00
C GLU A 148 2.94 -14.73 2.66
N THR A 149 3.71 -15.52 3.40
CA THR A 149 5.17 -15.60 3.19
C THR A 149 5.53 -16.08 1.77
N ILE A 150 4.85 -17.13 1.31
CA ILE A 150 5.05 -17.69 -0.04
C ILE A 150 4.58 -16.69 -1.11
N GLY A 151 3.42 -16.08 -0.89
CA GLY A 151 2.83 -15.08 -1.77
C GLY A 151 3.73 -13.88 -2.01
N THR A 152 4.26 -13.31 -0.94
CA THR A 152 5.19 -12.18 -1.00
C THR A 152 6.45 -12.53 -1.80
N ILE A 153 7.05 -13.70 -1.58
CA ILE A 153 8.23 -14.15 -2.34
C ILE A 153 7.89 -14.30 -3.83
N ALA A 154 6.76 -14.92 -4.16
CA ALA A 154 6.31 -15.09 -5.54
C ALA A 154 6.03 -13.75 -6.22
N LEU A 155 5.45 -12.78 -5.51
CA LEU A 155 5.19 -11.42 -5.99
C LEU A 155 6.48 -10.69 -6.34
N PHE A 156 7.47 -10.69 -5.45
CA PHE A 156 8.77 -10.06 -5.73
C PHE A 156 9.49 -10.75 -6.89
N ALA A 157 9.47 -12.07 -6.97
CA ALA A 157 10.06 -12.80 -8.09
C ALA A 157 9.37 -12.45 -9.42
N ALA A 158 8.04 -12.37 -9.44
CA ALA A 158 7.28 -11.94 -10.60
C ALA A 158 7.66 -10.51 -10.99
N TYR A 159 7.75 -9.57 -10.06
CA TYR A 159 8.13 -8.18 -10.37
C TYR A 159 9.56 -8.00 -10.86
N ILE A 160 10.50 -8.79 -10.34
CA ILE A 160 11.86 -8.79 -10.86
C ILE A 160 11.86 -9.35 -12.29
N LEU A 161 11.18 -10.48 -12.53
CA LEU A 161 11.03 -11.05 -13.87
C LEU A 161 10.37 -10.06 -14.84
N PHE A 162 9.29 -9.40 -14.41
CA PHE A 162 8.59 -8.36 -15.15
C PHE A 162 9.54 -7.24 -15.58
N ALA A 163 10.28 -6.69 -14.63
CA ALA A 163 11.22 -5.60 -14.87
C ALA A 163 12.32 -6.03 -15.85
N VAL A 164 12.89 -7.23 -15.69
CA VAL A 164 13.90 -7.76 -16.59
C VAL A 164 13.35 -7.91 -18.01
N LEU A 165 12.15 -8.47 -18.17
CA LEU A 165 11.51 -8.65 -19.49
C LEU A 165 11.22 -7.31 -20.17
N VAL A 166 10.61 -6.36 -19.46
CA VAL A 166 10.26 -5.06 -20.00
C VAL A 166 11.50 -4.23 -20.33
N PHE A 167 12.49 -4.17 -19.43
CA PHE A 167 13.69 -3.36 -19.65
C PHE A 167 14.63 -3.94 -20.71
N SER A 168 14.75 -5.27 -20.80
CA SER A 168 15.57 -5.90 -21.84
C SER A 168 14.99 -5.74 -23.25
N THR A 169 13.67 -5.60 -23.38
CA THR A 169 13.00 -5.50 -24.68
C THR A 169 12.66 -4.08 -25.11
N ARG A 170 12.44 -3.17 -24.14
CA ARG A 170 11.93 -1.81 -24.39
C ARG A 170 12.66 -0.71 -23.62
N GLY A 171 13.89 -0.96 -23.16
CA GLY A 171 14.70 0.04 -22.45
C GLY A 171 14.87 1.36 -23.23
N ASP A 172 15.09 1.28 -24.54
CA ASP A 172 15.25 2.46 -25.40
C ASP A 172 14.00 3.34 -25.45
N SER A 173 12.80 2.76 -25.33
CA SER A 173 11.54 3.49 -25.29
C SER A 173 11.44 4.39 -24.05
N ILE A 174 11.97 3.93 -22.90
CA ILE A 174 12.01 4.73 -21.67
C ILE A 174 12.90 5.96 -21.86
N LEU A 175 14.07 5.78 -22.48
CA LEU A 175 14.99 6.88 -22.80
C LEU A 175 14.36 7.86 -23.79
N ALA A 176 13.61 7.36 -24.78
CA ALA A 176 12.87 8.19 -25.72
C ALA A 176 11.82 9.09 -25.04
N VAL A 177 11.10 8.56 -24.04
CA VAL A 177 10.12 9.34 -23.26
C VAL A 177 10.80 10.50 -22.52
N PHE A 178 11.93 10.26 -21.85
CA PHE A 178 12.64 11.33 -21.13
C PHE A 178 13.33 12.33 -22.05
N SER A 179 13.99 11.86 -23.13
CA SER A 179 14.67 12.74 -24.08
C SER A 179 13.72 13.71 -24.78
N ARG A 180 12.47 13.29 -25.03
CA ARG A 180 11.42 14.13 -25.61
C ARG A 180 10.57 14.86 -24.56
N TRP A 181 10.78 14.57 -23.28
CA TRP A 181 9.92 14.98 -22.19
C TRP A 181 8.43 14.68 -22.48
N ASP A 182 8.16 13.46 -22.94
CA ASP A 182 6.84 13.06 -23.41
C ASP A 182 5.84 12.97 -22.26
N THR A 183 4.80 13.81 -22.33
CA THR A 183 3.67 13.86 -21.39
C THR A 183 2.31 13.78 -22.12
N SER A 184 2.32 13.25 -23.35
CA SER A 184 1.22 13.31 -24.33
C SER A 184 -0.02 12.46 -24.04
N TYR A 185 -0.02 11.61 -23.01
CA TYR A 185 -1.22 10.85 -22.66
C TYR A 185 -2.36 11.75 -22.15
N LEU A 186 -2.01 12.79 -21.38
CA LEU A 186 -2.99 13.77 -20.92
C LEU A 186 -3.13 14.90 -21.94
N PRO A 187 -4.33 15.51 -22.07
CA PRO A 187 -4.55 16.63 -23.00
C PRO A 187 -3.67 17.84 -22.70
N GLU A 188 -3.34 18.06 -21.42
CA GLU A 188 -2.52 19.16 -20.95
C GLU A 188 -1.31 18.64 -20.18
N ALA A 189 -0.16 19.31 -20.38
CA ALA A 189 1.05 18.98 -19.65
C ALA A 189 0.85 19.22 -18.14
N PRO A 190 1.20 18.26 -17.28
CA PRO A 190 0.98 18.39 -15.85
C PRO A 190 1.89 19.48 -15.26
N SER A 191 1.32 20.35 -14.42
CA SER A 191 2.11 21.34 -13.68
C SER A 191 2.97 20.67 -12.60
N ILE A 192 4.11 21.29 -12.26
CA ILE A 192 4.98 20.80 -11.17
C ILE A 192 4.20 20.69 -9.85
N GLY A 193 3.30 21.64 -9.57
CA GLY A 193 2.44 21.63 -8.38
C GLY A 193 1.53 20.40 -8.33
N LEU A 194 0.90 20.05 -9.46
CA LEU A 194 0.06 18.85 -9.56
C LEU A 194 0.88 17.57 -9.36
N LEU A 195 2.09 17.50 -9.94
CA LEU A 195 2.97 16.33 -9.82
C LEU A 195 3.39 16.10 -8.36
N ILE A 196 3.81 17.16 -7.67
CA ILE A 196 4.17 17.11 -6.24
C ILE A 196 2.94 16.71 -5.42
N TRP A 197 1.79 17.34 -5.68
CA TRP A 197 0.56 17.05 -4.94
C TRP A 197 0.10 15.60 -5.12
N THR A 198 0.22 15.05 -6.33
CA THR A 198 -0.10 13.65 -6.59
C THR A 198 0.77 12.71 -5.74
N GLY A 199 2.07 13.01 -5.60
CA GLY A 199 2.93 12.26 -4.69
C GLY A 199 2.53 12.40 -3.23
N VAL A 200 2.09 13.58 -2.79
CA VAL A 200 1.56 13.81 -1.44
C VAL A 200 0.28 13.00 -1.20
N LEU A 201 -0.63 12.93 -2.17
CA LEU A 201 -1.85 12.12 -2.06
C LEU A 201 -1.53 10.62 -1.98
N TYR A 202 -0.56 10.14 -2.77
CA TYR A 202 -0.10 8.75 -2.68
C TYR A 202 0.46 8.42 -1.29
N VAL A 203 1.28 9.31 -0.72
CA VAL A 203 1.78 9.17 0.65
C VAL A 203 0.63 9.23 1.66
N GLY A 204 -0.32 10.15 1.44
CA GLY A 204 -1.47 10.41 2.29
C GLY A 204 -2.37 9.20 2.49
N TYR A 205 -2.79 8.54 1.42
CA TYR A 205 -3.64 7.34 1.56
C TYR A 205 -2.85 6.20 2.24
N ASN A 206 -1.55 6.10 1.94
CA ASN A 206 -0.66 5.09 2.49
C ASN A 206 -0.24 5.34 3.94
N LEU A 207 -0.67 6.42 4.59
CA LEU A 207 -0.41 6.63 6.03
C LEU A 207 -0.98 5.49 6.90
N ALA A 208 -1.91 4.70 6.36
CA ALA A 208 -2.52 3.58 7.06
C ALA A 208 -1.57 2.38 7.27
N VAL A 209 -0.45 2.29 6.54
CA VAL A 209 0.51 1.18 6.67
C VAL A 209 1.42 1.33 7.89
N TYR A 210 1.60 2.55 8.38
CA TYR A 210 2.53 2.88 9.47
C TYR A 210 2.30 2.09 10.77
N PRO A 211 1.06 2.00 11.31
CA PRO A 211 0.76 1.21 12.50
C PRO A 211 1.35 -0.20 12.50
N ALA A 212 1.39 -0.87 11.35
CA ALA A 212 1.89 -2.24 11.24
C ALA A 212 3.38 -2.35 11.62
N SER A 213 4.15 -1.28 11.46
CA SER A 213 5.59 -1.25 11.75
C SER A 213 5.94 -0.75 13.16
N PHE A 214 4.99 -0.25 13.95
CA PHE A 214 5.29 0.46 15.20
C PHE A 214 6.04 -0.39 16.24
N PHE A 215 5.78 -1.70 16.29
CA PHE A 215 6.49 -2.60 17.20
C PHE A 215 8.02 -2.60 16.95
N THR A 216 8.43 -2.38 15.69
CA THR A 216 9.84 -2.32 15.29
C THR A 216 10.53 -1.06 15.82
N TYR A 217 9.78 0.02 16.05
CA TYR A 217 10.34 1.31 16.48
C TYR A 217 10.87 1.26 17.92
N SER A 218 10.41 0.30 18.72
CA SER A 218 10.92 0.06 20.08
C SER A 218 12.42 -0.27 20.12
N GLY A 219 12.96 -0.77 19.01
CA GLY A 219 14.39 -1.02 18.82
C GLY A 219 15.22 0.26 18.64
N ILE A 220 14.63 1.35 18.15
CA ILE A 220 15.34 2.61 17.84
C ILE A 220 15.63 3.39 19.12
N LYS A 221 16.90 3.75 19.35
CA LYS A 221 17.37 4.35 20.62
C LYS A 221 17.80 5.80 20.47
N THR A 222 18.33 6.19 19.30
CA THR A 222 18.85 7.55 19.07
C THR A 222 18.12 8.26 17.94
N LYS A 223 18.12 9.59 17.95
CA LYS A 223 17.59 10.40 16.85
C LYS A 223 18.28 10.11 15.51
N ARG A 224 19.60 9.86 15.54
CA ARG A 224 20.35 9.46 14.34
C ARG A 224 19.81 8.16 13.75
N GLU A 225 19.52 7.16 14.59
CA GLU A 225 18.87 5.93 14.14
C GLU A 225 17.46 6.21 13.59
N SER A 226 16.66 7.09 14.21
CA SER A 226 15.34 7.49 13.68
C SER A 226 15.42 8.09 12.28
N ILE A 227 16.37 8.99 12.04
CA ILE A 227 16.58 9.64 10.74
C ILE A 227 16.99 8.60 9.69
N ILE A 228 17.99 7.79 10.00
CA ILE A 228 18.49 6.77 9.08
C ILE A 228 17.39 5.74 8.77
N ALA A 229 16.69 5.24 9.79
CA ALA A 229 15.59 4.30 9.61
C ALA A 229 14.45 4.88 8.78
N GLY A 230 14.12 6.16 8.97
CA GLY A 230 13.08 6.83 8.18
C GLY A 230 13.47 7.02 6.71
N ILE A 231 14.71 7.43 6.42
CA ILE A 231 15.21 7.53 5.03
C ILE A 231 15.23 6.15 4.36
N ILE A 232 15.73 5.13 5.06
CA ILE A 232 15.72 3.74 4.57
C ILE A 232 14.29 3.27 4.30
N SER A 233 13.35 3.59 5.18
CA SER A 233 11.94 3.25 4.99
C SER A 233 11.36 3.90 3.74
N GLY A 234 11.60 5.20 3.54
CA GLY A 234 11.19 5.88 2.31
C GLY A 234 11.84 5.31 1.05
N LEU A 235 13.14 4.96 1.09
CA LEU A 235 13.82 4.30 -0.03
C LEU A 235 13.17 2.95 -0.37
N LEU A 236 13.01 2.08 0.63
CA LEU A 236 12.46 0.73 0.45
C LEU A 236 11.01 0.77 -0.06
N MET A 237 10.22 1.74 0.39
CA MET A 237 8.85 1.97 -0.09
C MET A 237 8.79 2.52 -1.52
N THR A 238 9.76 3.35 -1.93
CA THR A 238 9.71 4.06 -3.21
C THR A 238 10.51 3.39 -4.35
N ILE A 239 11.53 2.59 -4.05
CA ILE A 239 12.31 1.87 -5.07
C ILE A 239 11.42 0.98 -5.97
N PRO A 240 10.54 0.13 -5.42
CA PRO A 240 9.63 -0.67 -6.23
C PRO A 240 8.75 0.23 -7.11
N TRP A 241 8.26 1.34 -6.55
CA TRP A 241 7.41 2.30 -7.28
C TRP A 241 8.13 2.87 -8.49
N PHE A 242 9.40 3.27 -8.36
CA PHE A 242 10.18 3.73 -9.52
C PHE A 242 10.42 2.63 -10.55
N LEU A 243 10.72 1.41 -10.09
CA LEU A 243 10.92 0.26 -10.98
C LEU A 243 9.68 0.00 -11.83
N THR A 244 8.49 0.01 -11.23
CA THR A 244 7.23 -0.19 -11.95
C THR A 244 6.80 1.02 -12.78
N TYR A 245 7.09 2.25 -12.32
CA TYR A 245 6.90 3.48 -13.10
C TYR A 245 7.73 3.47 -14.38
N PHE A 246 9.03 3.15 -14.31
CA PHE A 246 9.88 3.05 -15.50
C PHE A 246 9.40 1.94 -16.44
N ALA A 247 8.88 0.84 -15.91
CA ALA A 247 8.29 -0.20 -16.74
C ALA A 247 7.07 0.32 -17.53
N ILE A 248 6.20 1.12 -16.90
CA ILE A 248 5.08 1.79 -17.60
C ILE A 248 5.59 2.71 -18.71
N LEU A 249 6.67 3.45 -18.46
CA LEU A 249 7.24 4.36 -19.47
C LEU A 249 7.72 3.64 -20.73
N ALA A 250 8.07 2.36 -20.63
CA ALA A 250 8.44 1.54 -21.79
C ALA A 250 7.29 1.36 -22.80
N TYR A 251 6.05 1.63 -22.37
CA TYR A 251 4.83 1.56 -23.18
C TYR A 251 4.16 2.93 -23.36
N TYR A 252 4.70 4.01 -22.79
CA TYR A 252 4.08 5.33 -22.90
C TYR A 252 4.11 5.85 -24.35
N PRO A 253 3.04 6.48 -24.89
CA PRO A 253 1.73 6.81 -24.26
C PRO A 253 0.59 5.81 -24.61
N ASP A 254 0.85 4.50 -24.68
CA ASP A 254 -0.15 3.50 -25.06
C ASP A 254 -1.39 3.52 -24.14
N LYS A 255 -2.56 3.83 -24.73
CA LYS A 255 -3.83 3.89 -24.02
C LYS A 255 -4.28 2.54 -23.48
N ASN A 256 -3.91 1.42 -24.11
CA ASN A 256 -4.27 0.09 -23.62
C ASN A 256 -3.62 -0.20 -22.26
N VAL A 257 -2.41 0.32 -22.04
CA VAL A 257 -1.70 0.21 -20.77
C VAL A 257 -2.19 1.26 -19.78
N LEU A 258 -2.24 2.53 -20.18
CA LEU A 258 -2.52 3.65 -19.27
C LEU A 258 -3.99 3.76 -18.85
N ALA A 259 -4.94 3.28 -19.67
CA ALA A 259 -6.36 3.17 -19.32
C ALA A 259 -6.77 1.76 -18.86
N GLY A 260 -5.86 0.79 -18.93
CA GLY A 260 -6.10 -0.59 -18.54
C GLY A 260 -6.46 -0.73 -17.05
N THR A 261 -7.33 -1.67 -16.73
CA THR A 261 -7.72 -1.95 -15.34
C THR A 261 -6.61 -2.67 -14.58
N VAL A 262 -5.90 -3.58 -15.25
CA VAL A 262 -4.72 -4.31 -14.76
C VAL A 262 -3.55 -4.13 -15.73
N PRO A 263 -2.88 -2.96 -15.75
CA PRO A 263 -1.84 -2.61 -16.73
C PRO A 263 -0.74 -3.67 -16.92
N TRP A 264 -0.35 -4.38 -15.85
CA TRP A 264 0.68 -5.42 -15.93
C TRP A 264 0.33 -6.56 -16.87
N LEU A 265 -0.94 -6.98 -16.91
CA LEU A 265 -1.36 -8.06 -17.81
C LEU A 265 -1.33 -7.59 -19.27
N THR A 266 -1.78 -6.36 -19.54
CA THR A 266 -1.69 -5.74 -20.88
C THR A 266 -0.24 -5.64 -21.37
N MET A 267 0.67 -5.21 -20.49
CA MET A 267 2.09 -5.09 -20.83
C MET A 267 2.76 -6.45 -21.07
N LEU A 268 2.22 -7.53 -20.51
CA LEU A 268 2.71 -8.89 -20.70
C LEU A 268 2.09 -9.60 -21.91
N ALA A 269 1.02 -9.06 -22.48
CA ALA A 269 0.33 -9.65 -23.63
C ALA A 269 1.22 -9.91 -24.87
N PRO A 270 2.22 -9.07 -25.21
CA PRO A 270 3.12 -9.34 -26.32
C PRO A 270 4.12 -10.48 -26.08
N PHE A 271 4.25 -10.98 -24.83
CA PHE A 271 5.17 -12.05 -24.47
C PHE A 271 4.48 -13.42 -24.53
N HIS A 272 5.21 -14.49 -24.18
CA HIS A 272 4.64 -15.84 -24.15
C HIS A 272 3.39 -15.90 -23.25
N PRO A 273 2.25 -16.48 -23.69
CA PRO A 273 0.98 -16.47 -22.95
C PRO A 273 1.06 -16.97 -21.50
N ILE A 274 2.01 -17.87 -21.22
CA ILE A 274 2.27 -18.38 -19.87
C ILE A 274 2.61 -17.27 -18.86
N MET A 275 3.18 -16.15 -19.31
CA MET A 275 3.51 -15.02 -18.44
C MET A 275 2.24 -14.37 -17.89
N ILE A 276 1.21 -14.20 -18.72
CA ILE A 276 -0.09 -13.69 -18.29
C ILE A 276 -0.71 -14.61 -17.24
N VAL A 277 -0.60 -15.94 -17.43
CA VAL A 277 -1.12 -16.93 -16.48
C VAL A 277 -0.37 -16.85 -15.14
N ILE A 278 0.97 -16.86 -15.17
CA ILE A 278 1.80 -16.79 -13.96
C ILE A 278 1.53 -15.49 -13.20
N PHE A 279 1.51 -14.35 -13.88
CA PHE A 279 1.23 -13.07 -13.26
C PHE A 279 -0.21 -12.97 -12.76
N GLY A 280 -1.18 -13.47 -13.52
CA GLY A 280 -2.58 -13.51 -13.10
C GLY A 280 -2.75 -14.29 -11.80
N ILE A 281 -2.07 -15.44 -11.65
CA ILE A 281 -2.08 -16.22 -10.41
C ILE A 281 -1.40 -15.47 -9.27
N VAL A 282 -0.21 -14.91 -9.49
CA VAL A 282 0.56 -14.20 -8.45
C VAL A 282 -0.20 -12.95 -7.98
N VAL A 283 -0.66 -12.12 -8.91
CA VAL A 283 -1.46 -10.92 -8.59
C VAL A 283 -2.75 -11.33 -7.91
N GLY A 284 -3.49 -12.29 -8.46
CA GLY A 284 -4.73 -12.80 -7.87
C GLY A 284 -4.53 -13.30 -6.43
N TRP A 285 -3.42 -14.00 -6.18
CA TRP A 285 -3.04 -14.42 -4.84
C TRP A 285 -2.77 -13.23 -3.91
N THR A 286 -2.01 -12.23 -4.35
CA THR A 286 -1.75 -11.00 -3.56
C THR A 286 -3.03 -10.21 -3.24
N LEU A 287 -4.03 -10.22 -4.14
CA LEU A 287 -5.35 -9.63 -3.88
C LEU A 287 -6.05 -10.34 -2.72
N VAL A 288 -6.05 -11.69 -2.72
CA VAL A 288 -6.61 -12.51 -1.64
C VAL A 288 -5.88 -12.27 -0.32
N GLU A 289 -4.54 -12.24 -0.37
CA GLU A 289 -3.66 -11.98 0.76
C GLU A 289 -3.98 -10.65 1.43
N THR A 290 -4.00 -9.57 0.64
CA THR A 290 -4.28 -8.22 1.12
C THR A 290 -5.69 -8.13 1.73
N ALA A 291 -6.70 -8.67 1.05
CA ALA A 291 -8.08 -8.64 1.55
C ALA A 291 -8.25 -9.42 2.86
N THR A 292 -7.58 -10.57 2.98
CA THR A 292 -7.58 -11.40 4.20
C THR A 292 -6.90 -10.65 5.35
N GLY A 293 -5.71 -10.09 5.12
CA GLY A 293 -4.98 -9.30 6.11
C GLY A 293 -5.77 -8.09 6.61
N MET A 294 -6.46 -7.37 5.72
CA MET A 294 -7.29 -6.21 6.09
C MET A 294 -8.50 -6.61 6.94
N ILE A 295 -9.19 -7.70 6.61
CA ILE A 295 -10.30 -8.21 7.43
C ILE A 295 -9.80 -8.68 8.79
N HIS A 296 -8.68 -9.40 8.82
CA HIS A 296 -8.10 -9.86 10.07
C HIS A 296 -7.71 -8.67 10.97
N ALA A 297 -7.06 -7.64 10.42
CA ALA A 297 -6.75 -6.40 11.13
C ALA A 297 -8.02 -5.68 11.63
N PHE A 298 -9.09 -5.65 10.83
CA PHE A 298 -10.38 -5.09 11.20
C PHE A 298 -11.00 -5.81 12.41
N ILE A 299 -11.08 -7.14 12.35
CA ILE A 299 -11.62 -7.97 13.45
C ILE A 299 -10.78 -7.80 14.70
N HIS A 300 -9.45 -7.87 14.58
CA HIS A 300 -8.56 -7.76 15.73
C HIS A 300 -8.70 -6.40 16.42
N ARG A 301 -8.84 -5.30 15.67
CA ARG A 301 -9.07 -3.96 16.24
C ARG A 301 -10.34 -3.91 17.09
N ILE A 302 -11.45 -4.46 16.57
CA ILE A 302 -12.72 -4.50 17.31
C ILE A 302 -12.60 -5.42 18.52
N GLU A 303 -11.99 -6.60 18.36
CA GLU A 303 -11.80 -7.55 19.45
C GLU A 303 -10.98 -6.98 20.59
N LYS A 304 -9.91 -6.24 20.29
CA LYS A 304 -9.09 -5.59 21.31
C LYS A 304 -9.91 -4.61 22.15
N GLU A 305 -10.82 -3.86 21.53
CA GLU A 305 -11.68 -2.91 22.23
C GLU A 305 -12.79 -3.61 23.02
N VAL A 306 -13.44 -4.63 22.44
CA VAL A 306 -14.47 -5.41 23.13
C VAL A 306 -13.89 -6.14 24.34
N THR A 307 -12.72 -6.75 24.18
CA THR A 307 -12.02 -7.45 25.28
C THR A 307 -11.61 -6.49 26.38
N ALA A 308 -11.12 -5.30 26.02
CA ALA A 308 -10.76 -4.27 27.00
C ALA A 308 -11.97 -3.76 27.82
N ARG A 309 -13.18 -3.78 27.25
CA ARG A 309 -14.42 -3.32 27.92
C ARG A 309 -15.13 -4.43 28.70
N SER A 310 -15.21 -5.62 28.13
CA SER A 310 -16.02 -6.73 28.65
C SER A 310 -15.21 -7.77 29.44
N GLY A 311 -13.88 -7.73 29.36
CA GLY A 311 -13.00 -8.74 29.94
C GLY A 311 -13.03 -10.10 29.24
N GLN A 312 -13.86 -10.27 28.21
CA GLN A 312 -14.01 -11.53 27.47
C GLN A 312 -13.67 -11.34 25.99
N PRO A 313 -13.05 -12.36 25.35
CA PRO A 313 -12.78 -12.31 23.91
C PRO A 313 -14.09 -12.35 23.12
N MET A 314 -14.06 -11.84 21.88
CA MET A 314 -15.23 -11.85 21.01
C MET A 314 -15.62 -13.28 20.61
N LYS A 315 -16.92 -13.58 20.66
CA LYS A 315 -17.46 -14.86 20.17
C LYS A 315 -17.12 -15.03 18.69
N LYS A 316 -16.76 -16.26 18.28
CA LYS A 316 -16.44 -16.59 16.87
C LYS A 316 -17.54 -16.14 15.89
N MET A 317 -18.81 -16.28 16.27
CA MET A 317 -19.95 -15.82 15.44
C MET A 317 -19.95 -14.30 15.22
N SER A 318 -19.60 -13.50 16.23
CA SER A 318 -19.52 -12.04 16.07
C SER A 318 -18.41 -11.64 15.10
N LYS A 319 -17.27 -12.34 15.14
CA LYS A 319 -16.18 -12.15 14.17
C LYS A 319 -16.66 -12.47 12.75
N ALA A 320 -17.34 -13.60 12.57
CA ALA A 320 -17.88 -14.00 11.27
C ALA A 320 -18.89 -12.98 10.71
N TYR A 321 -19.81 -12.45 11.53
CA TYR A 321 -20.75 -11.41 11.09
C TYR A 321 -20.04 -10.13 10.65
N ILE A 322 -19.00 -9.72 11.37
CA ILE A 322 -18.19 -8.54 11.00
C ILE A 322 -17.50 -8.78 9.66
N SER A 323 -16.88 -9.94 9.46
CA SER A 323 -16.25 -10.30 8.18
C SER A 323 -17.25 -10.26 7.03
N ILE A 324 -18.44 -10.87 7.22
CA ILE A 324 -19.49 -10.89 6.21
C ILE A 324 -19.98 -9.47 5.89
N ALA A 325 -20.19 -8.63 6.91
CA ALA A 325 -20.63 -7.25 6.72
C ALA A 325 -19.58 -6.42 5.96
N ALA A 326 -18.31 -6.56 6.31
CA ALA A 326 -17.20 -5.89 5.62
C ALA A 326 -17.09 -6.35 4.17
N LEU A 327 -17.12 -7.67 3.93
CA LEU A 327 -17.09 -8.25 2.58
C LEU A 327 -18.29 -7.82 1.74
N ALA A 328 -19.49 -7.77 2.32
CA ALA A 328 -20.70 -7.32 1.61
C ALA A 328 -20.63 -5.83 1.26
N ALA A 329 -20.15 -4.99 2.18
CA ALA A 329 -19.94 -3.56 1.88
C ALA A 329 -18.91 -3.38 0.75
N SER A 330 -17.80 -4.11 0.81
CA SER A 330 -16.77 -4.09 -0.24
C SER A 330 -17.29 -4.62 -1.58
N LEU A 331 -18.15 -5.63 -1.57
CA LEU A 331 -18.79 -6.17 -2.78
C LEU A 331 -19.67 -5.13 -3.48
N LEU A 332 -20.44 -4.35 -2.70
CA LEU A 332 -21.25 -3.27 -3.23
C LEU A 332 -20.37 -2.15 -3.81
N LEU A 333 -19.30 -1.77 -3.10
CA LEU A 333 -18.36 -0.77 -3.60
C LEU A 333 -17.58 -1.25 -4.84
N ALA A 334 -17.26 -2.55 -4.94
CA ALA A 334 -16.49 -3.10 -6.06
C ALA A 334 -17.17 -2.87 -7.42
N GLN A 335 -18.49 -2.67 -7.44
CA GLN A 335 -19.27 -2.35 -8.64
C GLN A 335 -18.88 -1.01 -9.27
N VAL A 336 -18.31 -0.09 -8.49
CA VAL A 336 -17.80 1.21 -8.99
C VAL A 336 -16.63 1.01 -9.96
N GLY A 337 -15.92 -0.12 -9.85
CA GLY A 337 -14.79 -0.44 -10.70
C GLY A 337 -13.46 0.11 -10.18
N ILE A 338 -12.38 -0.60 -10.52
CA ILE A 338 -11.05 -0.34 -9.96
C ILE A 338 -10.54 1.08 -10.26
N ILE A 339 -10.81 1.62 -11.45
CA ILE A 339 -10.30 2.92 -11.87
C ILE A 339 -10.86 4.05 -10.99
N ASP A 340 -12.18 4.09 -10.79
CA ASP A 340 -12.82 5.12 -9.98
C ASP A 340 -12.52 4.95 -8.48
N LEU A 341 -12.45 3.71 -7.99
CA LEU A 341 -12.08 3.44 -6.60
C LEU A 341 -10.64 3.91 -6.30
N VAL A 342 -9.70 3.69 -7.22
CA VAL A 342 -8.31 4.13 -7.07
C VAL A 342 -8.17 5.64 -7.27
N SER A 343 -8.78 6.22 -8.30
CA SER A 343 -8.62 7.65 -8.58
C SER A 343 -9.34 8.53 -7.57
N LYS A 344 -10.61 8.27 -7.26
CA LYS A 344 -11.43 9.10 -6.37
C LYS A 344 -11.45 8.59 -4.95
N GLY A 345 -11.62 7.27 -4.77
CA GLY A 345 -11.72 6.68 -3.44
C GLY A 345 -10.44 6.88 -2.64
N TYR A 346 -9.28 6.54 -3.21
CA TYR A 346 -8.00 6.76 -2.52
C TYR A 346 -7.66 8.23 -2.36
N GLU A 347 -8.05 9.12 -3.29
CA GLU A 347 -7.87 10.56 -3.10
C GLU A 347 -8.65 11.06 -1.87
N ILE A 348 -9.93 10.71 -1.73
CA ILE A 348 -10.76 11.09 -0.57
C ILE A 348 -10.12 10.54 0.71
N MET A 349 -9.66 9.29 0.69
CA MET A 349 -9.00 8.67 1.85
C MET A 349 -7.62 9.26 2.13
N ALA A 350 -6.91 9.75 1.11
CA ALA A 350 -5.66 10.48 1.30
C ALA A 350 -5.90 11.75 2.10
N TYR A 351 -6.89 12.58 1.72
CA TYR A 351 -7.22 13.78 2.48
C TYR A 351 -7.62 13.47 3.92
N ALA A 352 -8.47 12.46 4.12
CA ALA A 352 -8.90 12.05 5.45
C ALA A 352 -7.72 11.59 6.31
N MET A 353 -6.85 10.72 5.78
CA MET A 353 -5.67 10.21 6.48
C MET A 353 -4.63 11.30 6.75
N ILE A 354 -4.41 12.21 5.80
CA ILE A 354 -3.58 13.40 6.01
C ILE A 354 -4.15 14.22 7.16
N ALA A 355 -5.46 14.45 7.21
CA ALA A 355 -6.08 15.24 8.29
C ALA A 355 -5.94 14.58 9.67
N VAL A 356 -6.12 13.26 9.78
CA VAL A 356 -6.14 12.56 11.09
C VAL A 356 -4.77 12.07 11.56
N TYR A 357 -3.80 11.90 10.66
CA TYR A 357 -2.47 11.38 10.98
C TYR A 357 -1.35 12.31 10.52
N GLY A 358 -1.37 12.73 9.25
CA GLY A 358 -0.32 13.56 8.66
C GLY A 358 -0.18 14.94 9.31
N ILE A 359 -1.22 15.77 9.26
CA ILE A 359 -1.25 17.13 9.82
C ILE A 359 -0.90 17.13 11.31
N PRO A 360 -1.48 16.27 12.17
CA PRO A 360 -1.08 16.23 13.56
C PRO A 360 0.40 15.90 13.74
N LEU A 361 0.97 15.00 12.93
CA LEU A 361 2.39 14.65 13.02
C LEU A 361 3.28 15.82 12.59
N LEU A 362 2.90 16.50 11.51
CA LEU A 362 3.56 17.71 11.02
C LEU A 362 3.52 18.85 12.04
N PHE A 363 2.40 19.00 12.77
CA PHE A 363 2.28 19.98 13.85
C PHE A 363 3.34 19.77 14.95
N PHE A 364 3.69 18.52 15.26
CA PHE A 364 4.75 18.20 16.23
C PHE A 364 6.17 18.14 15.64
N SER A 365 6.31 18.23 14.31
CA SER A 365 7.60 18.03 13.61
C SER A 365 8.75 18.87 14.16
N ARG A 366 8.52 20.18 14.35
CA ARG A 366 9.54 21.09 14.89
C ARG A 366 10.02 20.65 16.27
N LYS A 367 9.11 20.22 17.14
CA LYS A 367 9.44 19.75 18.50
C LYS A 367 10.22 18.44 18.47
N LEU A 368 9.78 17.50 17.63
CA LEU A 368 10.40 16.18 17.45
C LEU A 368 11.81 16.31 16.87
N LEU A 369 12.01 17.21 15.91
CA LEU A 369 13.32 17.38 15.28
C LEU A 369 14.25 18.33 16.05
N ALA A 370 13.73 19.20 16.94
CA ALA A 370 14.56 20.07 17.77
C ALA A 370 15.06 19.39 19.05
N LYS A 371 14.22 18.56 19.69
CA LYS A 371 14.62 17.79 20.88
C LYS A 371 15.11 16.43 20.44
N GLY A 372 16.37 16.08 20.68
CA GLY A 372 16.82 14.70 20.52
C GLY A 372 18.31 14.56 20.37
#